data_AF-A0A7S2GW52-F1
#
_entry.id   AF-A0A7S2GW52-F1
#
_cell.length_a   1.000
_cell.length_b   1.000
_cell.length_c   1.000
_cell.angle_alpha   90.00
_cell.angle_beta   90.00
_cell.angle_gamma   90.00
#
_symmetry.space_group_name_H-M   'P 1'
#
loop_
_entity.id
_entity.type
_entity.pdbx_description
1 polymer ?
#
loop_
_entity_poly.entity_id
_entity_poly.type
_entity_poly.pdbx_seq_one_letter_code
_entity_poly.pdbx_strand_id
1 'polypeptide(L)'
;STITIEVQMSLEEDLSSVALYWRNQGTVQRTELIHEGDGLYAIDFSVPDGNDITWVDYIVEATSIDGIATVSPAKGFYEPYEIVVVPGKSQNPVVINEILASNKSTEKNPCSLDYDDAFELYNPSDSDIDISGWKITNGKLDGSEDPEIFAVPNTDAAVVPAWGHLVVWCVGGGRRNLREQVAVKKEGTAETADKRTATPTCLQATFKLDADGGEYI
;
A
#
# COMPACT_ATOMS: atom_id res chain seq x y z
N SER A 1 1.47 -8.64 12.62
CA SER A 1 2.04 -7.33 13.01
C SER A 1 1.54 -6.95 14.39
N THR A 2 2.36 -6.25 15.19
CA THR A 2 1.94 -5.77 16.53
C THR A 2 1.67 -4.28 16.48
N ILE A 3 0.55 -3.86 17.08
CA ILE A 3 0.13 -2.46 17.20
C ILE A 3 -0.18 -2.21 18.67
N THR A 4 0.36 -1.14 19.24
CA THR A 4 0.01 -0.73 20.60
C THR A 4 -1.27 0.10 20.55
N ILE A 5 -2.28 -0.30 21.34
CA ILE A 5 -3.52 0.45 21.54
C ILE A 5 -3.46 1.07 22.92
N GLU A 6 -3.65 2.38 23.00
CA GLU A 6 -3.64 3.17 24.22
C GLU A 6 -5.01 3.83 24.44
N VAL A 7 -5.50 3.77 25.67
CA VAL A 7 -6.77 4.35 26.08
C VAL A 7 -6.53 5.20 27.31
N GLN A 8 -6.73 6.51 27.18
CA GLN A 8 -6.68 7.43 28.31
C GLN A 8 -8.07 7.57 28.91
N MET A 9 -8.20 7.25 30.19
CA MET A 9 -9.41 7.48 30.96
C MET A 9 -9.42 8.89 31.53
N SER A 10 -10.56 9.56 31.44
CA SER A 10 -10.75 10.90 32.03
C SER A 10 -11.13 10.84 33.52
N LEU A 11 -11.64 9.69 33.97
CA LEU A 11 -11.97 9.37 35.36
C LEU A 11 -11.71 7.87 35.58
N GLU A 12 -11.01 7.53 36.66
CA GLU A 12 -10.55 6.17 36.95
C GLU A 12 -11.22 5.53 38.16
N GLU A 13 -11.99 6.30 38.92
CA GLU A 13 -12.57 5.81 40.17
C GLU A 13 -13.55 4.68 39.87
N ASP A 14 -13.37 3.58 40.60
CA ASP A 14 -14.24 2.39 40.59
C ASP A 14 -14.35 1.65 39.25
N LEU A 15 -13.28 1.55 38.45
CA LEU A 15 -13.26 0.65 37.28
C LEU A 15 -13.00 -0.81 37.69
N SER A 16 -13.78 -1.74 37.12
CA SER A 16 -13.57 -3.19 37.22
C SER A 16 -12.81 -3.78 36.04
N SER A 17 -12.94 -3.18 34.85
CA SER A 17 -12.23 -3.60 33.64
C SER A 17 -12.18 -2.50 32.58
N VAL A 18 -11.14 -2.56 31.75
CA VAL A 18 -11.06 -1.84 30.48
C VAL A 18 -10.64 -2.86 29.43
N ALA A 19 -11.48 -3.07 28.43
CA ALA A 19 -11.27 -4.15 27.46
C ALA A 19 -11.50 -3.71 26.02
N LEU A 20 -10.68 -4.26 25.15
CA LEU A 20 -10.87 -4.27 23.71
C LEU A 20 -11.90 -5.34 23.36
N TYR A 21 -12.97 -4.96 22.67
CA TYR A 21 -13.82 -5.89 21.94
C TYR A 21 -13.51 -5.73 20.46
N TRP A 22 -13.12 -6.81 19.79
CA TRP A 22 -12.63 -6.74 18.42
C TRP A 22 -13.11 -7.91 17.58
N ARG A 23 -13.16 -7.73 16.26
CA ARG A 23 -13.45 -8.81 15.31
C ARG A 23 -12.64 -8.63 14.03
N ASN A 24 -12.17 -9.75 13.50
CA ASN A 24 -11.62 -9.85 12.15
C ASN A 24 -12.53 -10.80 11.37
N GLN A 25 -13.65 -10.25 10.88
CA GLN A 25 -14.79 -10.96 10.29
C GLN A 25 -15.49 -11.95 11.26
N GLY A 26 -16.81 -11.82 11.40
CA GLY A 26 -17.61 -12.75 12.21
C GLY A 26 -17.56 -12.47 13.73
N THR A 27 -16.95 -13.37 14.50
CA THR A 27 -17.12 -13.44 15.97
C THR A 27 -16.33 -12.37 16.71
N VAL A 28 -16.99 -11.67 17.64
CA VAL A 28 -16.34 -10.70 18.53
C VAL A 28 -15.53 -11.43 19.60
N GLN A 29 -14.28 -11.02 19.75
CA GLN A 29 -13.34 -11.42 20.78
C GLN A 29 -13.20 -10.32 21.83
N ARG A 30 -12.78 -10.68 23.04
CA ARG A 30 -12.51 -9.74 24.14
C ARG A 30 -11.06 -9.88 24.59
N THR A 31 -10.40 -8.75 24.84
CA THR A 31 -9.04 -8.71 25.37
C THR A 31 -8.93 -7.60 26.41
N GLU A 32 -8.48 -7.95 27.62
CA GLU A 32 -8.31 -6.97 28.71
C GLU A 32 -7.10 -6.07 28.43
N LEU A 33 -7.24 -4.77 28.69
CA LEU A 33 -6.12 -3.83 28.64
C LEU A 33 -5.36 -3.84 29.98
N ILE A 34 -4.09 -3.50 29.94
CA ILE A 34 -3.22 -3.41 31.12
C ILE A 34 -3.23 -1.96 31.62
N HIS A 35 -3.45 -1.76 32.91
CA HIS A 35 -3.32 -0.44 33.53
C HIS A 35 -1.85 -0.06 33.69
N GLU A 36 -1.42 0.99 33.00
CA GLU A 36 -0.02 1.48 32.99
C GLU A 36 0.21 2.65 33.99
N GLY A 37 -0.85 3.13 34.65
CA GLY A 37 -0.82 4.26 35.58
C GLY A 37 -1.37 5.55 34.96
N ASP A 38 -1.71 6.52 35.81
CA ASP A 38 -2.27 7.82 35.42
C ASP A 38 -3.45 7.72 34.43
N GLY A 39 -4.27 6.68 34.57
CA GLY A 39 -5.46 6.44 33.74
C GLY A 39 -5.19 5.92 32.35
N LEU A 40 -3.94 5.58 32.05
CA LEU A 40 -3.54 4.95 30.80
C LEU A 40 -3.76 3.45 30.88
N TYR A 41 -4.51 2.93 29.91
CA TYR A 41 -4.67 1.50 29.69
C TYR A 41 -4.11 1.14 28.32
N ALA A 42 -3.25 0.13 28.25
CA ALA A 42 -2.56 -0.22 27.02
C ALA A 42 -2.56 -1.73 26.74
N ILE A 43 -2.40 -2.08 25.47
CA ILE A 43 -2.09 -3.44 25.05
C ILE A 43 -1.29 -3.46 23.75
N ASP A 44 -0.32 -4.37 23.69
CA ASP A 44 0.30 -4.77 22.43
C ASP A 44 -0.61 -5.76 21.71
N PHE A 45 -1.45 -5.23 20.82
CA PHE A 45 -2.41 -6.00 20.05
C PHE A 45 -1.73 -6.69 18.86
N SER A 46 -1.78 -8.01 18.84
CA SER A 46 -1.27 -8.82 17.73
C SER A 46 -2.37 -8.99 16.69
N VAL A 47 -2.22 -8.32 15.54
CA VAL A 47 -3.11 -8.52 14.40
C VAL A 47 -2.73 -9.83 13.71
N PRO A 48 -3.71 -10.73 13.44
CA PRO A 48 -3.43 -11.97 12.73
C PRO A 48 -2.63 -11.71 11.46
N ASP A 49 -1.51 -12.41 11.30
CA ASP A 49 -0.70 -12.33 10.09
C ASP A 49 -1.45 -13.02 8.94
N GLY A 50 -1.67 -12.27 7.85
CA GLY A 50 -2.28 -12.76 6.63
C GLY A 50 -1.46 -12.35 5.40
N ASN A 51 -1.78 -12.91 4.24
CA ASN A 51 -1.22 -12.45 2.95
C ASN A 51 -2.08 -11.38 2.29
N ASP A 52 -3.27 -11.09 2.85
CA ASP A 52 -4.27 -10.13 2.35
C ASP A 52 -4.59 -9.05 3.38
N ILE A 53 -5.08 -7.89 2.91
CA ILE A 53 -5.49 -6.77 3.78
C ILE A 53 -6.40 -7.27 4.89
N THR A 54 -5.93 -7.09 6.12
CA THR A 54 -6.61 -7.50 7.33
C THR A 54 -7.29 -6.31 7.97
N TRP A 55 -8.62 -6.39 8.05
CA TRP A 55 -9.47 -5.40 8.70
C TRP A 55 -9.85 -5.91 10.08
N VAL A 56 -9.60 -5.10 11.10
CA VAL A 56 -10.06 -5.36 12.46
C VAL A 56 -10.92 -4.20 12.92
N ASP A 57 -12.21 -4.50 13.12
CA ASP A 57 -13.10 -3.58 13.82
C ASP A 57 -12.85 -3.75 15.32
N TYR A 58 -12.73 -2.64 16.04
CA TYR A 58 -12.67 -2.70 17.49
C TYR A 58 -13.44 -1.56 18.16
N ILE A 59 -13.85 -1.83 19.38
CA ILE A 59 -14.39 -0.87 20.33
C ILE A 59 -13.71 -1.10 21.67
N VAL A 60 -13.71 -0.09 22.52
CA VAL A 60 -13.24 -0.17 23.89
C VAL A 60 -14.44 -0.07 24.81
N GLU A 61 -14.51 -0.94 25.81
CA GLU A 61 -15.47 -0.86 26.89
C GLU A 61 -14.72 -0.63 28.21
N ALA A 62 -15.18 0.33 28.99
CA ALA A 62 -14.77 0.49 30.39
C ALA A 62 -15.98 0.20 31.27
N THR A 63 -15.81 -0.72 32.23
CA THR A 63 -16.88 -1.14 33.14
C THR A 63 -16.52 -0.76 34.56
N SER A 64 -17.46 -0.17 35.30
CA SER A 64 -17.29 0.14 36.71
C SER A 64 -17.42 -1.11 37.60
N ILE A 65 -17.07 -1.00 38.88
CA ILE A 65 -17.25 -2.04 39.90
C ILE A 65 -18.73 -2.35 40.15
N ASP A 66 -19.60 -1.37 39.88
CA ASP A 66 -21.05 -1.51 39.94
C ASP A 66 -21.63 -2.16 38.67
N GLY A 67 -20.78 -2.49 37.68
CA GLY A 67 -21.18 -3.13 36.43
C GLY A 67 -21.75 -2.18 35.38
N ILE A 68 -21.55 -0.86 35.53
CA ILE A 68 -21.96 0.12 34.52
C ILE A 68 -20.87 0.19 33.46
N ALA A 69 -21.23 -0.11 32.21
CA ALA A 69 -20.32 -0.06 31.07
C ALA A 69 -20.50 1.22 30.25
N THR A 70 -19.39 1.79 29.79
CA THR A 70 -19.33 2.79 28.73
C THR A 70 -18.51 2.25 27.57
N VAL A 71 -18.88 2.62 26.35
CA VAL A 71 -18.23 2.16 25.12
C VAL A 71 -17.74 3.32 24.27
N SER A 72 -16.54 3.15 23.70
CA SER A 72 -15.95 4.05 22.71
C SER A 72 -15.59 3.28 21.44
N PRO A 73 -16.01 3.73 20.26
CA PRO A 73 -16.90 4.88 20.02
C PRO A 73 -18.32 4.60 20.53
N ALA A 74 -19.09 5.67 20.81
CA ALA A 74 -20.39 5.58 21.49
C ALA A 74 -21.44 4.73 20.74
N LYS A 75 -21.30 4.58 19.42
CA LYS A 75 -22.18 3.71 18.61
C LYS A 75 -21.72 2.26 18.55
N GLY A 76 -20.64 1.90 19.24
CA GLY A 76 -20.09 0.55 19.25
C GLY A 76 -19.78 0.04 17.84
N PHE A 77 -20.06 -1.24 17.57
CA PHE A 77 -19.80 -1.89 16.27
C PHE A 77 -20.67 -1.39 15.11
N TYR A 78 -21.55 -0.40 15.31
CA TYR A 78 -22.21 0.30 14.20
C TYR A 78 -21.29 1.35 13.54
N GLU A 79 -20.36 1.94 14.29
CA GLU A 79 -19.33 2.85 13.79
C GLU A 79 -18.01 2.60 14.56
N PRO A 80 -17.39 1.41 14.42
CA PRO A 80 -16.22 1.03 15.21
C PRO A 80 -14.97 1.82 14.81
N TYR A 81 -13.93 1.75 15.65
CA TYR A 81 -12.59 2.06 15.18
C TYR A 81 -12.09 0.92 14.29
N GLU A 82 -11.28 1.25 13.29
CA GLU A 82 -10.75 0.29 12.33
C GLU A 82 -9.23 0.25 12.40
N ILE A 83 -8.67 -0.96 12.48
CA ILE A 83 -7.27 -1.23 12.21
C ILE A 83 -7.19 -1.88 10.84
N VAL A 84 -6.38 -1.30 9.96
CA VAL A 84 -6.10 -1.85 8.63
C VAL A 84 -4.64 -2.25 8.58
N VAL A 85 -4.39 -3.56 8.59
CA VAL A 85 -3.06 -4.09 8.32
C VAL A 85 -3.02 -4.51 6.86
N VAL A 86 -2.17 -3.87 6.08
CA VAL A 86 -1.88 -4.26 4.70
C VAL A 86 -0.64 -5.16 4.74
N PRO A 87 -0.80 -6.50 4.74
CA PRO A 87 0.36 -7.38 4.63
C PRO A 87 0.98 -7.20 3.27
N GLY A 88 2.31 -7.19 3.24
CA GLY A 88 2.99 -6.86 2.00
C GLY A 88 2.68 -5.43 1.52
N LYS A 89 2.44 -4.45 2.43
CA LYS A 89 3.16 -3.18 2.22
C LYS A 89 4.63 -3.58 2.25
N SER A 90 5.10 -4.03 1.09
CA SER A 90 6.51 -4.23 0.90
C SER A 90 7.11 -2.94 1.41
N GLN A 91 8.13 -3.07 2.24
CA GLN A 91 9.15 -2.03 2.31
C GLN A 91 9.84 -2.02 0.93
N ASN A 92 9.07 -1.86 -0.15
CA ASN A 92 9.49 -1.44 -1.45
C ASN A 92 9.44 0.06 -1.32
N PRO A 93 10.55 0.69 -0.92
CA PRO A 93 10.61 2.14 -0.84
C PRO A 93 10.27 2.76 -2.20
N VAL A 94 10.39 2.02 -3.32
CA VAL A 94 10.07 2.51 -4.66
C VAL A 94 8.63 3.05 -4.73
N VAL A 95 8.52 4.34 -4.99
CA VAL A 95 7.27 5.08 -5.21
C VAL A 95 7.20 5.58 -6.64
N ILE A 96 5.99 5.89 -7.11
CA ILE A 96 5.82 6.73 -8.30
C ILE A 96 6.05 8.18 -7.88
N ASN A 97 7.05 8.82 -8.47
CA ASN A 97 7.45 10.19 -8.16
C ASN A 97 6.80 11.21 -9.10
N GLU A 98 6.80 10.92 -10.40
CA GLU A 98 6.26 11.81 -11.43
C GLU A 98 5.49 11.02 -12.48
N ILE A 99 4.49 11.66 -13.10
CA ILE A 99 3.76 11.13 -14.25
C ILE A 99 3.78 12.19 -15.36
N LEU A 100 4.30 11.81 -16.51
CA LEU A 100 4.24 12.56 -17.76
C LEU A 100 3.14 11.96 -18.65
N ALA A 101 1.90 12.36 -18.38
CA ALA A 101 0.72 11.91 -19.13
C ALA A 101 0.37 12.84 -20.30
N SER A 102 -0.19 12.28 -21.37
CA SER A 102 -0.60 13.03 -22.56
C SER A 102 0.53 13.89 -23.16
N ASN A 103 1.74 13.35 -23.20
CA ASN A 103 2.93 14.04 -23.65
C ASN A 103 2.84 14.31 -25.15
N LYS A 104 2.74 15.59 -25.53
CA LYS A 104 2.64 16.00 -26.94
C LYS A 104 3.87 16.72 -27.46
N SER A 105 4.66 17.29 -26.55
CA SER A 105 5.76 18.18 -26.92
C SER A 105 6.80 18.39 -25.81
N THR A 106 6.65 17.77 -24.64
CA THR A 106 7.44 18.13 -23.45
C THR A 106 8.81 17.48 -23.50
N GLU A 107 8.83 16.15 -23.52
CA GLU A 107 10.07 15.38 -23.55
C GLU A 107 9.93 14.23 -24.53
N LYS A 108 10.99 13.93 -25.29
CA LYS A 108 10.98 12.79 -26.20
C LYS A 108 11.53 11.57 -25.49
N ASN A 109 10.89 10.44 -25.68
CA ASN A 109 11.46 9.15 -25.33
C ASN A 109 12.82 9.01 -26.04
N PRO A 110 13.93 8.83 -25.31
CA PRO A 110 15.27 8.78 -25.90
C PRO A 110 15.49 7.57 -26.80
N CYS A 111 14.66 6.52 -26.67
CA CYS A 111 14.74 5.30 -27.47
C CYS A 111 13.86 5.32 -28.72
N SER A 112 12.62 5.83 -28.66
CA SER A 112 11.73 5.93 -29.83
C SER A 112 11.84 7.27 -30.59
N LEU A 113 12.33 8.31 -29.92
CA LEU A 113 12.30 9.72 -30.35
C LEU A 113 10.89 10.33 -30.52
N ASP A 114 9.87 9.63 -30.02
CA ASP A 114 8.47 10.07 -29.96
C ASP A 114 8.13 10.72 -28.61
N TYR A 115 7.02 11.47 -28.58
CA TYR A 115 6.47 12.01 -27.33
C TYR A 115 5.58 10.94 -26.68
N ASP A 116 6.21 9.88 -26.18
CA ASP A 116 5.53 8.85 -25.42
C ASP A 116 5.18 9.38 -24.03
N ASP A 117 4.09 8.85 -23.45
CA ASP A 117 3.80 9.06 -22.04
C ASP A 117 4.85 8.33 -21.19
N ALA A 118 5.09 8.81 -19.97
CA ALA A 118 6.04 8.21 -19.06
C ALA A 118 5.61 8.37 -17.60
N PHE A 119 6.24 7.59 -16.73
CA PHE A 119 6.23 7.85 -15.30
C PHE A 119 7.62 7.57 -14.73
N GLU A 120 7.91 8.21 -13.60
CA GLU A 120 9.18 8.07 -12.89
C GLU A 120 8.97 7.29 -11.60
N LEU A 121 9.82 6.29 -11.39
CA LEU A 121 9.97 5.59 -10.13
C LEU A 121 11.10 6.22 -9.33
N TYR A 122 10.89 6.44 -8.03
CA TYR A 122 11.92 6.91 -7.11
C TYR A 122 12.13 5.92 -5.97
N ASN A 123 13.39 5.63 -5.66
CA ASN A 123 13.79 4.80 -4.53
C ASN A 123 14.36 5.66 -3.38
N PRO A 124 13.62 5.92 -2.30
CA PRO A 124 14.09 6.62 -1.10
C PRO A 124 14.96 5.79 -0.14
N SER A 125 15.37 4.56 -0.47
CA SER A 125 16.32 3.81 0.38
C SER A 125 17.77 4.02 -0.01
N ASP A 126 18.66 3.53 0.87
CA ASP A 126 20.10 3.52 0.74
C ASP A 126 20.66 2.32 -0.05
N SER A 127 19.79 1.52 -0.65
CA SER A 127 20.15 0.33 -1.43
C SER A 127 19.47 0.30 -2.80
N ASP A 128 20.17 -0.15 -3.83
CA ASP A 128 19.57 -0.41 -5.15
C ASP A 128 18.45 -1.44 -5.05
N ILE A 129 17.39 -1.25 -5.83
CA ILE A 129 16.23 -2.15 -5.83
C ILE A 129 16.02 -2.73 -7.20
N ASP A 130 16.15 -4.05 -7.28
CA ASP A 130 15.74 -4.84 -8.43
C ASP A 130 14.21 -4.97 -8.47
N ILE A 131 13.64 -4.45 -9.55
CA ILE A 131 12.22 -4.46 -9.86
C ILE A 131 11.88 -5.49 -10.96
N SER A 132 12.82 -6.37 -11.31
CA SER A 132 12.57 -7.51 -12.20
C SER A 132 11.35 -8.32 -11.73
N GLY A 133 10.46 -8.65 -12.66
CA GLY A 133 9.22 -9.39 -12.37
C GLY A 133 8.15 -8.58 -11.63
N TRP A 134 8.38 -7.29 -11.35
CA TRP A 134 7.30 -6.43 -10.87
C TRP A 134 6.24 -6.25 -11.95
N LYS A 135 5.01 -6.05 -11.51
CA LYS A 135 3.84 -5.84 -12.35
C LYS A 135 3.42 -4.38 -12.24
N ILE A 136 3.28 -3.71 -13.38
CA ILE A 136 2.75 -2.36 -13.52
C ILE A 136 1.35 -2.49 -14.12
N THR A 137 0.36 -1.85 -13.49
CA THR A 137 -1.07 -1.94 -13.86
C THR A 137 -1.72 -0.57 -13.67
N ASN A 138 -2.78 -0.28 -14.42
CA ASN A 138 -3.64 0.89 -14.20
C ASN A 138 -4.93 0.55 -13.42
N GLY A 139 -5.08 -0.70 -13.01
CA GLY A 139 -6.20 -1.22 -12.24
C GLY A 139 -6.06 -1.06 -10.73
N LYS A 140 -7.13 -1.41 -10.03
CA LYS A 140 -7.18 -1.36 -8.57
C LYS A 140 -6.37 -2.51 -7.96
N LEU A 141 -5.66 -2.22 -6.87
CA LEU A 141 -4.96 -3.24 -6.08
C LEU A 141 -5.91 -4.11 -5.23
N ASP A 142 -7.21 -4.12 -5.51
CA ASP A 142 -8.25 -4.82 -4.75
C ASP A 142 -8.41 -6.30 -5.13
N GLY A 143 -7.52 -6.83 -5.98
CA GLY A 143 -7.54 -8.22 -6.43
C GLY A 143 -8.56 -8.51 -7.52
N SER A 144 -9.27 -7.49 -8.03
CA SER A 144 -9.96 -7.62 -9.31
C SER A 144 -8.94 -7.90 -10.42
N GLU A 145 -9.23 -8.87 -11.29
CA GLU A 145 -8.37 -9.16 -12.44
C GLU A 145 -8.40 -7.97 -13.39
N ASP A 146 -7.30 -7.22 -13.44
CA ASP A 146 -7.06 -6.25 -14.49
C ASP A 146 -6.39 -6.96 -15.68
N PRO A 147 -6.98 -6.94 -16.89
CA PRO A 147 -6.37 -7.54 -18.07
C PRO A 147 -5.05 -6.86 -18.49
N GLU A 148 -4.75 -5.64 -18.03
CA GLU A 148 -3.61 -4.84 -18.49
C GLU A 148 -2.46 -4.77 -17.46
N ILE A 149 -1.66 -5.84 -17.42
CA ILE A 149 -0.47 -5.92 -16.57
C ILE A 149 0.79 -5.93 -17.43
N PHE A 150 1.66 -4.94 -17.25
CA PHE A 150 3.03 -4.98 -17.75
C PHE A 150 3.93 -5.63 -16.71
N ALA A 151 4.49 -6.80 -17.05
CA ALA A 151 5.55 -7.42 -16.27
C ALA A 151 6.91 -6.82 -16.65
N VAL A 152 7.59 -6.23 -15.68
CA VAL A 152 8.95 -5.71 -15.82
C VAL A 152 9.88 -6.87 -16.22
N PRO A 153 10.56 -6.79 -17.38
CA PRO A 153 11.48 -7.82 -17.82
C PRO A 153 12.64 -8.02 -16.84
N ASN A 154 13.02 -9.28 -16.64
CA ASN A 154 14.21 -9.63 -15.86
C ASN A 154 15.47 -9.22 -16.62
N THR A 155 15.95 -8.01 -16.36
CA THR A 155 17.10 -7.41 -17.04
C THR A 155 17.88 -6.52 -16.07
N ASP A 156 19.17 -6.32 -16.32
CA ASP A 156 20.01 -5.43 -15.49
C ASP A 156 19.53 -3.96 -15.49
N ALA A 157 18.64 -3.59 -16.42
CA ALA A 157 17.99 -2.29 -16.51
C ALA A 157 16.81 -2.13 -15.54
N ALA A 158 16.30 -3.22 -14.98
CA ALA A 158 15.18 -3.23 -14.05
C ALA A 158 15.64 -2.93 -12.61
N VAL A 159 16.50 -1.94 -12.43
CA VAL A 159 17.03 -1.54 -11.13
C VAL A 159 16.76 -0.06 -10.90
N VAL A 160 16.12 0.27 -9.77
CA VAL A 160 15.99 1.65 -9.28
C VAL A 160 17.11 1.91 -8.27
N PRO A 161 18.14 2.74 -8.60
CA PRO A 161 19.30 2.93 -7.72
C PRO A 161 18.92 3.52 -6.35
N ALA A 162 19.76 3.33 -5.33
CA ALA A 162 19.61 4.00 -4.04
C ALA A 162 19.48 5.52 -4.20
N TRP A 163 18.47 6.14 -3.58
CA TRP A 163 18.14 7.58 -3.74
C TRP A 163 17.95 8.01 -5.21
N GLY A 164 17.73 7.06 -6.10
CA GLY A 164 17.76 7.24 -7.55
C GLY A 164 16.38 7.11 -8.18
N HIS A 165 16.35 7.40 -9.48
CA HIS A 165 15.14 7.42 -10.28
C HIS A 165 15.25 6.47 -11.47
N LEU A 166 14.12 5.94 -11.92
CA LEU A 166 14.00 5.17 -13.15
C LEU A 166 12.76 5.64 -13.92
N VAL A 167 12.96 6.12 -15.15
CA VAL A 167 11.86 6.52 -16.04
C VAL A 167 11.39 5.31 -16.84
N VAL A 168 10.10 5.05 -16.79
CA VAL A 168 9.43 4.02 -17.60
C VAL A 168 8.64 4.71 -18.70
N TRP A 169 8.99 4.43 -19.95
CA TRP A 169 8.32 4.99 -21.12
C TRP A 169 7.21 4.06 -21.61
N CYS A 170 5.99 4.59 -21.68
CA CYS A 170 4.80 3.89 -22.13
C CYS A 170 4.71 3.98 -23.66
N VAL A 171 5.33 3.01 -24.34
CA VAL A 171 5.33 2.94 -25.80
C VAL A 171 4.04 2.30 -26.29
N GLY A 172 3.36 2.94 -27.24
CA GLY A 172 2.06 2.48 -27.72
C GLY A 172 1.84 2.86 -29.17
N GLY A 173 1.51 1.87 -30.00
CA GLY A 173 1.15 2.08 -31.39
C GLY A 173 -0.22 2.75 -31.51
N GLY A 174 -0.27 4.07 -31.38
CA GLY A 174 -1.46 4.88 -31.59
C GLY A 174 -1.77 5.78 -30.40
N ARG A 175 -1.56 7.08 -30.61
CA ARG A 175 -1.93 8.22 -29.74
C ARG A 175 -3.10 7.88 -28.79
N ARG A 176 -2.86 7.76 -27.47
CA ARG A 176 -3.79 8.17 -26.40
C ARG A 176 -3.23 7.97 -24.98
N ASN A 177 -3.25 9.10 -24.27
CA ASN A 177 -3.13 9.47 -22.85
C ASN A 177 -3.26 8.38 -21.76
N LEU A 178 -2.28 8.35 -20.86
CA LEU A 178 -2.41 7.87 -19.48
C LEU A 178 -3.43 8.75 -18.74
N ARG A 179 -4.60 8.21 -18.38
CA ARG A 179 -5.49 8.85 -17.40
C ARG A 179 -5.29 8.12 -16.08
N GLU A 180 -4.65 8.84 -15.17
CA GLU A 180 -4.40 8.64 -13.73
C GLU A 180 -4.69 7.27 -13.10
N GLN A 181 -3.74 6.91 -12.22
CA GLN A 181 -3.59 5.66 -11.45
C GLN A 181 -2.77 4.61 -12.19
N VAL A 182 -1.48 4.58 -11.87
CA VAL A 182 -0.56 3.47 -12.16
C VAL A 182 -0.21 2.87 -10.81
N ALA A 183 -0.29 1.55 -10.67
CA ALA A 183 0.10 0.81 -9.50
C ALA A 183 1.23 -0.17 -9.85
N VAL A 184 2.12 -0.38 -8.90
CA VAL A 184 3.30 -1.22 -9.06
C VAL A 184 3.32 -2.28 -7.96
N LYS A 185 3.37 -3.55 -8.33
CA LYS A 185 3.31 -4.70 -7.41
C LYS A 185 4.48 -5.65 -7.64
N LYS A 186 5.13 -6.10 -6.57
CA LYS A 186 6.16 -7.16 -6.62
C LYS A 186 5.49 -8.54 -6.51
N GLU A 187 5.81 -9.46 -7.43
CA GLU A 187 5.54 -10.89 -7.22
C GLU A 187 6.78 -11.61 -6.69
N GLY A 188 6.56 -12.54 -5.76
CA GLY A 188 7.63 -13.30 -5.15
C GLY A 188 8.09 -14.45 -6.03
N THR A 189 9.36 -14.43 -6.45
CA THR A 189 10.33 -15.53 -6.29
C THR A 189 11.72 -14.97 -6.61
N ALA A 190 12.72 -15.37 -5.81
CA ALA A 190 14.07 -14.83 -5.85
C ALA A 190 14.94 -15.53 -6.89
N GLU A 191 15.73 -14.78 -7.66
CA GLU A 191 16.99 -15.26 -8.26
C GLU A 191 18.04 -14.13 -8.31
N THR A 192 19.31 -14.51 -8.24
CA THR A 192 20.51 -13.68 -8.05
C THR A 192 21.29 -13.42 -9.35
N ALA A 193 21.92 -12.24 -9.51
CA ALA A 193 23.17 -11.89 -10.27
C ALA A 193 23.00 -10.52 -10.98
N ASP A 194 23.98 -9.71 -11.40
CA ASP A 194 25.44 -9.48 -11.21
C ASP A 194 25.66 -7.99 -11.60
N LYS A 195 26.57 -7.26 -10.94
CA LYS A 195 26.79 -5.82 -11.15
C LYS A 195 27.71 -5.58 -12.35
N ARG A 196 27.25 -4.87 -13.41
CA ARG A 196 28.15 -4.10 -14.32
C ARG A 196 27.47 -3.09 -15.27
N THR A 197 27.91 -1.82 -15.13
CA THR A 197 27.95 -0.69 -16.11
C THR A 197 26.63 -0.16 -16.72
N ALA A 198 26.15 0.98 -16.18
CA ALA A 198 25.01 1.73 -16.67
C ALA A 198 25.31 2.50 -17.97
N THR A 199 24.84 1.95 -19.08
CA THR A 199 24.39 2.72 -20.26
C THR A 199 22.95 3.18 -19.93
N PRO A 200 22.45 4.36 -20.36
CA PRO A 200 21.04 4.71 -20.13
C PRO A 200 20.15 3.69 -20.84
N THR A 201 19.70 2.68 -20.10
CA THR A 201 18.82 1.63 -20.58
C THR A 201 17.40 2.12 -20.42
N CYS A 202 16.73 2.46 -21.53
CA CYS A 202 15.31 2.78 -21.48
C CYS A 202 14.53 1.52 -21.11
N LEU A 203 13.80 1.54 -20.00
CA LEU A 203 12.76 0.55 -19.78
C LEU A 203 11.52 0.99 -20.56
N GLN A 204 11.16 0.22 -21.59
CA GLN A 204 10.00 0.48 -22.44
C GLN A 204 8.89 -0.51 -22.07
N ALA A 205 7.70 0.02 -21.79
CA ALA A 205 6.51 -0.77 -21.51
C ALA A 205 5.51 -0.59 -22.66
N THR A 206 5.10 -1.70 -23.28
CA THR A 206 4.11 -1.67 -24.37
C THR A 206 2.71 -1.88 -23.83
N PHE A 207 1.83 -0.89 -24.00
CA PHE A 207 0.41 -0.99 -23.66
C PHE A 207 -0.41 -1.04 -24.96
N LYS A 208 -1.42 -1.92 -25.01
CA LYS A 208 -2.45 -1.92 -26.06
C LYS A 208 -3.74 -1.43 -25.42
N LEU A 209 -4.19 -0.24 -25.77
CA LEU A 209 -5.44 0.32 -25.23
C LEU A 209 -6.58 0.08 -26.22
N ASP A 210 -7.65 -0.55 -25.73
CA ASP A 210 -8.91 -0.64 -26.46
C ASP A 210 -9.54 0.76 -26.56
N ALA A 211 -10.06 1.05 -27.74
CA ALA A 211 -10.40 2.41 -28.17
C ALA A 211 -11.74 2.91 -27.61
N ASP A 212 -12.09 2.64 -26.36
CA ASP A 212 -13.41 3.01 -25.83
C ASP A 212 -13.29 4.02 -24.69
N GLY A 213 -13.34 5.30 -25.08
CA GLY A 213 -13.42 6.42 -24.15
C GLY A 213 -14.71 6.39 -23.35
N GLY A 214 -14.63 5.97 -22.09
CA GLY A 214 -15.64 6.21 -21.06
C GLY A 214 -15.15 7.24 -20.05
N GLU A 215 -15.82 8.39 -19.99
CA GLU A 215 -15.68 9.38 -18.93
C GLU A 215 -16.41 8.84 -17.69
N TYR A 216 -15.74 8.75 -16.53
CA TYR A 216 -16.39 8.43 -15.26
C TYR A 216 -16.07 9.51 -14.23
N ILE A 217 -17.16 10.06 -13.67
CA ILE A 217 -17.25 10.98 -12.53
C ILE A 217 -16.98 10.19 -11.25
#